data_AF-C1FGM0-F1
#
_entry.id   AF-C1FGM0-F1
#
_cell.length_a   1.000
_cell.length_b   1.000
_cell.length_c   1.000
_cell.angle_alpha   90.00
_cell.angle_beta   90.00
_cell.angle_gamma   90.00
#
_symmetry.space_group_name_H-M   'P 1'
#
loop_
_entity.id
_entity.type
_entity.pdbx_description
1 polymer ?
#
loop_
_entity_poly.entity_id
_entity_poly.type
_entity_poly.pdbx_seq_one_letter_code
_entity_poly.pdbx_strand_id
1 'polypeptide(L)'
;MGSPTSGSKRKKTTEKGLRMAATVKEMDGSQGFDAVVVCTSNAAQEAYWQERLEATRGQAAKAGAVIVAVHEDWAADGAGNGLGTLYAYTKAKAKAALQGADLDAVLASGGTVGIYHTAGKGTRLAPLPGAENNNKPGVKLPSLVEIAPGVTSELTILEAVVRQTGCYAPHRAGRCSVFWGDQIFVPAAGHLPSGSHHADILAQMGPMPSEEEWTLKGLDKYGLITVNDAGEAAQVEKVSFETANKLLASFGTVTSVGPSLGSFSLSHEMLAALLDEFKSEIAGKQAKMDSDPHFWMPLTLAKDAYVSVMITKDETAEAAGAHHDRMQAFRAKLPGTRGVFGAIDVGEGCYWWDYGQLKLYLTNNVLAMKDTEEAAALRDYLKIPDGGTQASELGAGVALAGGSIVLASKIGSGSVNNTIASHVTTGECNANGCMLINVTARKIHANNCIVYNVVDDSEDGLVLPDGAVVTNVFMESGDKLVQTSSVTTDGGKVFKSRLSANPYSFNDVYKMNQDTDVRAAYAKGAAAHAALAATIG
;
A
#
# COMPACT_ATOMS: atom_id res chain seq x y z
N MET A 1 -17.51 39.95 -29.78
CA MET A 1 -16.62 40.64 -28.82
C MET A 1 -17.30 40.58 -27.46
N GLY A 2 -16.59 40.05 -26.46
CA GLY A 2 -17.09 39.84 -25.10
C GLY A 2 -16.62 38.49 -24.53
N SER A 3 -15.32 38.36 -24.29
CA SER A 3 -14.72 37.21 -23.61
C SER A 3 -14.88 37.38 -22.10
N PRO A 4 -15.50 36.45 -21.34
CA PRO A 4 -15.46 36.51 -19.90
C PRO A 4 -14.16 35.86 -19.43
N THR A 5 -13.12 36.67 -19.24
CA THR A 5 -11.95 36.30 -18.44
C THR A 5 -12.35 36.32 -16.97
N SER A 6 -12.86 35.21 -16.43
CA SER A 6 -12.86 34.98 -14.98
C SER A 6 -11.45 34.55 -14.58
N GLY A 7 -10.58 35.54 -14.41
CA GLY A 7 -9.26 35.34 -13.83
C GLY A 7 -9.38 34.95 -12.36
N SER A 8 -9.58 33.66 -12.08
CA SER A 8 -9.14 33.09 -10.81
C SER A 8 -7.64 33.35 -10.73
N LYS A 9 -7.21 34.24 -9.84
CA LYS A 9 -5.78 34.42 -9.54
C LYS A 9 -5.28 33.06 -9.06
N ARG A 10 -4.57 32.30 -9.91
CA ARG A 10 -3.88 31.07 -9.51
C ARG A 10 -3.13 31.37 -8.23
N LYS A 11 -3.48 30.66 -7.16
CA LYS A 11 -2.81 30.79 -5.87
C LYS A 11 -1.33 30.52 -6.13
N LYS A 12 -0.44 31.43 -5.73
CA LYS A 12 1.00 31.28 -5.95
C LYS A 12 1.45 29.98 -5.26
N THR A 13 2.06 29.07 -6.01
CA THR A 13 2.61 27.82 -5.46
C THR A 13 3.63 28.15 -4.38
N THR A 14 3.49 27.52 -3.23
CA THR A 14 4.40 27.61 -2.09
C THR A 14 5.70 26.89 -2.40
N GLU A 15 6.77 27.23 -1.67
CA GLU A 15 8.04 26.52 -1.78
C GLU A 15 7.93 25.04 -1.39
N LYS A 16 7.08 24.73 -0.40
CA LYS A 16 6.72 23.34 -0.08
C LYS A 16 6.09 22.66 -1.29
N GLY A 17 5.06 23.27 -1.89
CA GLY A 17 4.37 22.73 -3.07
C GLY A 17 5.32 22.45 -4.24
N LEU A 18 6.26 23.37 -4.51
CA LEU A 18 7.28 23.17 -5.56
C LEU A 18 8.20 21.99 -5.26
N ARG A 19 8.66 21.85 -4.01
CA ARG A 19 9.51 20.71 -3.59
C ARG A 19 8.75 19.39 -3.69
N MET A 20 7.52 19.33 -3.18
CA MET A 20 6.69 18.12 -3.25
C MET A 20 6.42 17.70 -4.70
N ALA A 21 6.14 18.65 -5.58
CA ALA A 21 5.94 18.37 -7.01
C ALA A 21 7.22 17.86 -7.69
N ALA A 22 8.40 18.36 -7.29
CA ALA A 22 9.67 17.82 -7.77
C ALA A 22 9.88 16.37 -7.29
N THR A 23 9.63 16.10 -6.00
CA THR A 23 9.70 14.75 -5.42
C THR A 23 8.75 13.77 -6.12
N VAL A 24 7.52 14.17 -6.43
CA VAL A 24 6.57 13.33 -7.18
C VAL A 24 7.08 12.96 -8.57
N LYS A 25 7.80 13.86 -9.26
CA LYS A 25 8.33 13.56 -10.60
C LYS A 25 9.39 12.47 -10.58
N GLU A 26 10.10 12.29 -9.46
CA GLU A 26 11.07 11.21 -9.28
C GLU A 26 10.40 9.87 -8.97
N MET A 27 9.12 9.88 -8.57
CA MET A 27 8.29 8.71 -8.31
C MET A 27 7.63 8.19 -9.59
N ASP A 28 8.44 7.92 -10.61
CA ASP A 28 7.98 7.33 -11.86
C ASP A 28 8.71 5.99 -12.12
N GLY A 29 8.08 5.12 -12.92
CA GLY A 29 8.59 3.78 -13.20
C GLY A 29 9.88 3.73 -14.04
N SER A 30 10.54 4.87 -14.29
CA SER A 30 11.82 4.90 -15.02
C SER A 30 13.00 4.41 -14.18
N GLN A 31 12.92 4.58 -12.85
CA GLN A 31 13.89 4.10 -11.87
C GLN A 31 13.24 3.13 -10.89
N GLY A 32 14.06 2.33 -10.20
CA GLY A 32 13.56 1.32 -9.28
C GLY A 32 14.59 0.28 -8.90
N PHE A 33 14.15 -0.63 -8.04
CA PHE A 33 14.96 -1.75 -7.57
C PHE A 33 15.34 -2.69 -8.72
N ASP A 34 16.52 -3.31 -8.61
CA ASP A 34 17.00 -4.26 -9.62
C ASP A 34 16.25 -5.59 -9.53
N ALA A 35 15.75 -5.95 -8.34
CA ALA A 35 14.74 -6.98 -8.16
C ALA A 35 13.56 -6.48 -7.32
N VAL A 36 12.35 -6.83 -7.73
CA VAL A 36 11.10 -6.57 -7.03
C VAL A 36 10.51 -7.92 -6.60
N VAL A 37 10.42 -8.12 -5.30
CA VAL A 37 9.86 -9.31 -4.67
C VAL A 37 8.51 -8.98 -4.08
N VAL A 38 7.48 -9.76 -4.40
CA VAL A 38 6.14 -9.58 -3.81
C VAL A 38 5.82 -10.81 -2.96
N CYS A 39 5.52 -10.59 -1.68
CA CYS A 39 5.10 -11.64 -0.75
C CYS A 39 3.57 -11.65 -0.63
N THR A 40 2.94 -12.67 -1.19
CA THR A 40 1.48 -12.84 -1.30
C THR A 40 0.95 -13.89 -0.32
N SER A 41 -0.37 -13.98 -0.18
CA SER A 41 -0.99 -14.93 0.76
C SER A 41 -1.19 -16.35 0.19
N ASN A 42 -1.22 -16.52 -1.13
CA ASN A 42 -1.44 -17.83 -1.76
C ASN A 42 -0.84 -17.91 -3.18
N ALA A 43 -0.76 -19.12 -3.72
CA ALA A 43 -0.17 -19.40 -5.03
C ALA A 43 -0.93 -18.73 -6.19
N ALA A 44 -2.24 -18.56 -6.08
CA ALA A 44 -3.04 -17.86 -7.09
C ALA A 44 -2.65 -16.37 -7.21
N GLN A 45 -2.52 -15.69 -6.07
CA GLN A 45 -2.03 -14.31 -6.03
C GLN A 45 -0.57 -14.20 -6.46
N GLU A 46 0.28 -15.19 -6.12
CA GLU A 46 1.65 -15.25 -6.63
C GLU A 46 1.66 -15.26 -8.17
N ALA A 47 0.86 -16.13 -8.81
CA ALA A 47 0.80 -16.22 -10.27
C ALA A 47 0.28 -14.93 -10.90
N TYR A 48 -0.80 -14.36 -10.35
CA TYR A 48 -1.35 -13.08 -10.81
C TYR A 48 -0.32 -11.94 -10.73
N TRP A 49 0.36 -11.78 -9.59
CA TRP A 49 1.30 -10.68 -9.40
C TRP A 49 2.59 -10.84 -10.22
N GLN A 50 3.03 -12.08 -10.46
CA GLN A 50 4.13 -12.34 -11.39
C GLN A 50 3.77 -11.78 -12.78
N GLU A 51 2.64 -12.20 -13.33
CA GLU A 51 2.19 -11.80 -14.68
C GLU A 51 1.92 -10.29 -14.76
N ARG A 52 1.20 -9.74 -13.78
CA ARG A 52 0.80 -8.33 -13.78
C ARG A 52 1.98 -7.37 -13.71
N LEU A 53 2.95 -7.61 -12.82
CA LEU A 53 4.12 -6.72 -12.67
C LEU A 53 5.12 -6.88 -13.81
N GLU A 54 5.22 -8.06 -14.42
CA GLU A 54 5.99 -8.23 -15.65
C GLU A 54 5.39 -7.42 -16.81
N ALA A 55 4.06 -7.44 -16.95
CA ALA A 55 3.34 -6.66 -17.94
C ALA A 55 3.48 -5.14 -17.75
N THR A 56 3.63 -4.67 -16.50
CA THR A 56 3.74 -3.25 -16.18
C THR A 56 5.18 -2.79 -15.86
N ARG A 57 6.20 -3.56 -16.27
CA ARG A 57 7.59 -3.10 -16.32
C ARG A 57 7.71 -1.79 -17.13
N GLY A 58 8.53 -0.87 -16.63
CA GLY A 58 8.70 0.49 -17.17
C GLY A 58 7.56 1.46 -16.81
N GLN A 59 6.48 0.97 -16.18
CA GLN A 59 5.34 1.80 -15.77
C GLN A 59 5.12 1.78 -14.25
N ALA A 60 5.16 0.60 -13.63
CA ALA A 60 5.06 0.40 -12.19
C ALA A 60 6.42 0.06 -11.58
N ALA A 61 7.12 -0.93 -12.14
CA ALA A 61 8.50 -1.28 -11.78
C ALA A 61 9.49 -0.79 -12.85
N LYS A 62 10.77 -0.67 -12.51
CA LYS A 62 11.85 -0.41 -13.48
C LYS A 62 11.81 -1.43 -14.63
N ALA A 63 12.00 -0.97 -15.86
CA ALA A 63 11.87 -1.80 -17.07
C ALA A 63 12.71 -3.10 -17.05
N GLY A 64 13.93 -3.03 -16.51
CA GLY A 64 14.84 -4.18 -16.41
C GLY A 64 14.76 -4.96 -15.09
N ALA A 65 13.78 -4.69 -14.22
CA ALA A 65 13.70 -5.34 -12.92
C ALA A 65 13.42 -6.84 -13.03
N VAL A 66 14.12 -7.64 -12.23
CA VAL A 66 13.77 -9.05 -11.98
C VAL A 66 12.52 -9.06 -11.10
N ILE A 67 11.41 -9.58 -11.61
CA ILE A 67 10.13 -9.64 -10.88
C ILE A 67 9.98 -11.04 -10.29
N VAL A 68 9.76 -11.12 -8.98
CA VAL A 68 9.62 -12.41 -8.28
C VAL A 68 8.48 -12.33 -7.28
N ALA A 69 7.29 -12.76 -7.69
CA ALA A 69 6.21 -12.98 -6.74
C ALA A 69 6.42 -14.32 -6.02
N VAL A 70 6.17 -14.38 -4.72
CA VAL A 70 6.18 -15.61 -3.90
C VAL A 70 5.00 -15.55 -2.93
N HIS A 71 4.44 -16.70 -2.56
CA HIS A 71 3.44 -16.75 -1.48
C HIS A 71 4.01 -17.22 -0.15
N GLU A 72 3.42 -16.76 0.95
CA GLU A 72 3.73 -17.23 2.29
C GLU A 72 2.98 -18.55 2.57
N ASP A 73 3.64 -19.69 2.30
CA ASP A 73 3.20 -21.01 2.75
C ASP A 73 3.71 -21.31 4.17
N TRP A 74 3.20 -20.54 5.13
CA TRP A 74 3.49 -20.70 6.56
C TRP A 74 2.31 -21.34 7.29
N ALA A 75 2.54 -21.88 8.49
CA ALA A 75 1.45 -22.39 9.33
C ALA A 75 0.40 -21.29 9.64
N ALA A 76 -0.81 -21.71 10.04
CA ALA A 76 -2.06 -20.96 9.91
C ALA A 76 -2.05 -19.46 10.28
N ASP A 77 -1.33 -19.04 11.33
CA ASP A 77 -1.34 -17.65 11.81
C ASP A 77 -0.25 -16.74 11.21
N GLY A 78 0.47 -17.23 10.18
CA GLY A 78 1.53 -16.52 9.45
C GLY A 78 2.85 -16.40 10.21
N ALA A 79 3.93 -16.01 9.52
CA ALA A 79 5.27 -15.91 10.10
C ALA A 79 5.50 -14.64 10.94
N GLY A 80 4.59 -13.66 10.86
CA GLY A 80 4.87 -12.29 11.28
C GLY A 80 5.76 -11.57 10.26
N ASN A 81 5.78 -10.23 10.28
CA ASN A 81 6.45 -9.48 9.21
C ASN A 81 8.00 -9.62 9.23
N GLY A 82 8.60 -10.03 10.34
CA GLY A 82 10.03 -10.28 10.48
C GLY A 82 10.46 -11.56 9.77
N LEU A 83 9.99 -12.72 10.25
CA LEU A 83 10.28 -14.00 9.60
C LEU A 83 9.66 -14.10 8.21
N GLY A 84 8.49 -13.51 7.98
CA GLY A 84 7.85 -13.47 6.67
C GLY A 84 8.72 -12.77 5.61
N THR A 85 9.45 -11.71 6.00
CA THR A 85 10.43 -11.05 5.12
C THR A 85 11.58 -11.98 4.76
N LEU A 86 12.20 -12.63 5.76
CA LEU A 86 13.33 -13.52 5.54
C LEU A 86 12.93 -14.75 4.70
N TYR A 87 11.73 -15.26 4.95
CA TYR A 87 11.17 -16.38 4.20
C TYR A 87 10.83 -15.99 2.75
N ALA A 88 10.19 -14.83 2.55
CA ALA A 88 9.92 -14.30 1.22
C ALA A 88 11.21 -14.14 0.40
N TYR A 89 12.26 -13.58 0.99
CA TYR A 89 13.57 -13.48 0.34
C TYR A 89 14.18 -14.86 0.02
N THR A 90 14.07 -15.82 0.93
CA THR A 90 14.55 -17.20 0.70
C THR A 90 13.85 -17.86 -0.50
N LYS A 91 12.52 -17.76 -0.59
CA LYS A 91 11.77 -18.26 -1.75
C LYS A 91 12.12 -17.49 -3.02
N ALA A 92 12.25 -16.17 -2.91
CA ALA A 92 12.53 -15.31 -4.04
C ALA A 92 13.90 -15.62 -4.65
N LYS A 93 14.93 -15.90 -3.84
CA LYS A 93 16.24 -16.38 -4.32
C LYS A 93 16.11 -17.62 -5.18
N ALA A 94 15.40 -18.63 -4.68
CA ALA A 94 15.22 -19.89 -5.39
C ALA A 94 14.47 -19.68 -6.72
N LYS A 95 13.41 -18.87 -6.70
CA LYS A 95 12.61 -18.57 -7.90
C LYS A 95 13.38 -17.69 -8.91
N ALA A 96 14.13 -16.69 -8.46
CA ALA A 96 14.97 -15.85 -9.30
C ALA A 96 16.07 -16.66 -10.00
N ALA A 97 16.67 -17.64 -9.33
CA ALA A 97 17.68 -18.51 -9.92
C ALA A 97 17.14 -19.29 -11.13
N LEU A 98 15.87 -19.71 -11.08
CA LEU A 98 15.18 -20.35 -12.21
C LEU A 98 14.94 -19.38 -13.38
N GLN A 99 14.94 -18.08 -13.12
CA GLN A 99 14.87 -17.00 -14.13
C GLN A 99 16.26 -16.52 -14.59
N GLY A 100 17.34 -17.13 -14.10
CA GLY A 100 18.72 -16.75 -14.43
C GLY A 100 19.29 -15.57 -13.64
N ALA A 101 18.70 -15.23 -12.48
CA ALA A 101 19.18 -14.16 -11.61
C ALA A 101 19.60 -14.68 -10.23
N ASP A 102 20.68 -14.12 -9.68
CA ASP A 102 21.15 -14.40 -8.32
C ASP A 102 21.00 -13.15 -7.44
N LEU A 103 20.01 -13.16 -6.55
CA LEU A 103 19.70 -12.00 -5.71
C LEU A 103 20.81 -11.68 -4.70
N ASP A 104 21.56 -12.68 -4.23
CA ASP A 104 22.67 -12.43 -3.31
C ASP A 104 23.82 -11.75 -4.05
N ALA A 105 24.13 -12.20 -5.27
CA ALA A 105 25.12 -11.56 -6.12
C ALA A 105 24.71 -10.12 -6.51
N VAL A 106 23.41 -9.89 -6.75
CA VAL A 106 22.87 -8.54 -6.98
C VAL A 106 23.17 -7.64 -5.76
N LEU A 107 22.84 -8.07 -4.55
CA LEU A 107 23.12 -7.27 -3.35
C LEU A 107 24.63 -7.09 -3.09
N ALA A 108 25.42 -8.16 -3.23
CA ALA A 108 26.86 -8.12 -3.00
C ALA A 108 27.61 -7.20 -3.98
N SER A 109 27.08 -7.02 -5.19
CA SER A 109 27.62 -6.10 -6.20
C SER A 109 27.10 -4.67 -6.11
N GLY A 110 26.30 -4.36 -5.08
CA GLY A 110 25.75 -3.02 -4.86
C GLY A 110 24.38 -2.78 -5.52
N GLY A 111 23.80 -3.78 -6.19
CA GLY A 111 22.43 -3.76 -6.65
C GLY A 111 21.42 -3.78 -5.50
N THR A 112 20.13 -3.69 -5.84
CA THR A 112 19.08 -3.41 -4.86
C THR A 112 17.87 -4.32 -5.00
N VAL A 113 17.29 -4.71 -3.87
CA VAL A 113 16.08 -5.56 -3.81
C VAL A 113 14.98 -4.83 -3.04
N GLY A 114 13.76 -4.79 -3.58
CA GLY A 114 12.57 -4.30 -2.89
C GLY A 114 11.59 -5.44 -2.63
N ILE A 115 11.24 -5.70 -1.38
CA ILE A 115 10.22 -6.67 -0.94
C ILE A 115 8.94 -5.94 -0.57
N TYR A 116 7.81 -6.39 -1.08
CA TYR A 116 6.49 -5.82 -0.83
C TYR A 116 5.59 -6.85 -0.19
N HIS A 117 5.14 -6.59 1.04
CA HIS A 117 4.17 -7.44 1.72
C HIS A 117 2.76 -7.06 1.33
N THR A 118 2.03 -8.01 0.74
CA THR A 118 0.63 -7.81 0.33
C THR A 118 -0.35 -8.51 1.27
N ALA A 119 0.15 -9.27 2.25
CA ALA A 119 -0.65 -10.08 3.15
C ALA A 119 -1.59 -9.25 4.03
N GLY A 120 -2.76 -9.83 4.33
CA GLY A 120 -3.76 -9.25 5.22
C GLY A 120 -5.17 -9.30 4.63
N LYS A 121 -6.17 -9.52 5.48
CA LYS A 121 -7.57 -9.73 5.07
C LYS A 121 -8.24 -8.50 4.44
N GLY A 122 -7.62 -7.33 4.52
CA GLY A 122 -8.21 -6.07 4.08
C GLY A 122 -9.47 -5.68 4.84
N THR A 123 -9.59 -6.10 6.12
CA THR A 123 -10.80 -5.93 6.93
C THR A 123 -11.37 -4.52 6.92
N ARG A 124 -10.54 -3.49 7.07
CA ARG A 124 -10.99 -2.08 7.08
C ARG A 124 -11.22 -1.49 5.69
N LEU A 125 -10.79 -2.17 4.63
CA LEU A 125 -11.01 -1.81 3.22
C LEU A 125 -12.21 -2.56 2.62
N ALA A 126 -12.71 -3.61 3.30
CA ALA A 126 -13.90 -4.35 2.88
C ALA A 126 -15.10 -3.41 2.67
N PRO A 127 -15.85 -3.59 1.56
CA PRO A 127 -15.92 -4.80 0.72
C PRO A 127 -14.91 -4.92 -0.44
N LEU A 128 -14.10 -3.90 -0.75
CA LEU A 128 -13.31 -3.85 -2.00
C LEU A 128 -12.36 -5.05 -2.21
N PRO A 129 -11.60 -5.53 -1.20
CA PRO A 129 -10.73 -6.69 -1.37
C PRO A 129 -11.48 -7.96 -1.75
N GLY A 130 -12.75 -8.11 -1.37
CA GLY A 130 -13.58 -9.24 -1.78
C GLY A 130 -13.83 -9.24 -3.29
N ALA A 131 -14.08 -8.06 -3.87
CA ALA A 131 -14.25 -7.88 -5.32
C ALA A 131 -12.97 -8.17 -6.12
N GLU A 132 -11.82 -8.10 -5.44
CA GLU A 132 -10.50 -8.43 -5.95
C GLU A 132 -10.06 -9.86 -5.55
N ASN A 133 -10.98 -10.74 -5.15
CA ASN A 133 -10.69 -12.13 -4.75
C ASN A 133 -9.63 -12.22 -3.64
N ASN A 134 -9.82 -11.42 -2.59
CA ASN A 134 -8.90 -11.24 -1.46
C ASN A 134 -7.54 -10.64 -1.81
N ASN A 135 -7.34 -10.16 -3.03
CA ASN A 135 -6.14 -9.43 -3.41
C ASN A 135 -6.24 -7.96 -2.96
N LYS A 136 -6.03 -7.70 -1.66
CA LYS A 136 -6.18 -6.37 -1.05
C LYS A 136 -5.45 -5.25 -1.81
N PRO A 137 -4.14 -5.34 -2.13
CA PRO A 137 -3.48 -4.26 -2.86
C PRO A 137 -3.71 -4.35 -4.38
N GLY A 138 -4.52 -5.30 -4.84
CA GLY A 138 -5.05 -5.37 -6.19
C GLY A 138 -6.18 -4.38 -6.46
N VAL A 139 -6.72 -3.75 -5.40
CA VAL A 139 -7.72 -2.66 -5.54
C VAL A 139 -7.16 -1.55 -6.43
N LYS A 140 -8.00 -1.04 -7.33
CA LYS A 140 -7.63 -0.12 -8.40
C LYS A 140 -7.59 1.35 -7.93
N LEU A 141 -6.73 2.13 -8.56
CA LEU A 141 -6.60 3.58 -8.44
C LEU A 141 -6.88 4.25 -9.80
N PRO A 142 -7.35 5.51 -9.84
CA PRO A 142 -7.70 6.21 -11.08
C PRO A 142 -6.44 6.71 -11.81
N SER A 143 -5.71 5.75 -12.36
CA SER A 143 -4.48 5.93 -13.15
C SER A 143 -4.44 4.79 -14.15
N LEU A 144 -4.13 5.05 -15.42
CA LEU A 144 -4.09 4.01 -16.44
C LEU A 144 -2.67 3.48 -16.64
N VAL A 145 -2.55 2.15 -16.75
CA VAL A 145 -1.36 1.44 -17.20
C VAL A 145 -1.69 0.51 -18.34
N GLU A 146 -0.75 0.33 -19.25
CA GLU A 146 -0.84 -0.64 -20.34
C GLU A 146 -0.40 -2.02 -19.86
N ILE A 147 -1.23 -3.03 -20.07
CA ILE A 147 -0.99 -4.41 -19.59
C ILE A 147 -0.78 -5.41 -20.72
N ALA A 148 -1.10 -4.99 -21.94
CA ALA A 148 -0.79 -5.64 -23.20
C ALA A 148 -0.88 -4.56 -24.29
N PRO A 149 -0.28 -4.76 -25.48
CA PRO A 149 -0.33 -3.79 -26.56
C PRO A 149 -1.74 -3.25 -26.83
N GLY A 150 -1.95 -1.96 -26.55
CA GLY A 150 -3.24 -1.26 -26.74
C GLY A 150 -4.33 -1.58 -25.70
N VAL A 151 -4.02 -2.34 -24.66
CA VAL A 151 -4.97 -2.71 -23.58
C VAL A 151 -4.58 -2.01 -22.30
N THR A 152 -5.43 -1.10 -21.83
CA THR A 152 -5.23 -0.37 -20.58
C THR A 152 -6.11 -0.90 -19.45
N SER A 153 -5.56 -0.90 -18.24
CA SER A 153 -6.25 -1.20 -16.98
C SER A 153 -5.86 -0.15 -15.94
N GLU A 154 -6.66 0.02 -14.91
CA GLU A 154 -6.27 0.82 -13.77
C GLU A 154 -5.00 0.30 -13.11
N LEU A 155 -4.18 1.24 -12.63
CA LEU A 155 -3.08 1.01 -11.71
C LEU A 155 -3.64 0.41 -10.42
N THR A 156 -3.03 -0.64 -9.92
CA THR A 156 -3.36 -1.19 -8.59
C THR A 156 -2.65 -0.42 -7.48
N ILE A 157 -3.15 -0.52 -6.24
CA ILE A 157 -2.44 0.04 -5.08
C ILE A 157 -1.01 -0.50 -5.01
N LEU A 158 -0.78 -1.81 -5.21
CA LEU A 158 0.57 -2.37 -5.18
C LEU A 158 1.49 -1.75 -6.23
N GLU A 159 1.03 -1.65 -7.48
CA GLU A 159 1.82 -1.05 -8.57
C GLU A 159 2.16 0.40 -8.29
N ALA A 160 1.23 1.14 -7.68
CA ALA A 160 1.52 2.47 -7.16
C ALA A 160 2.62 2.41 -6.10
N VAL A 161 2.51 1.58 -5.06
CA VAL A 161 3.58 1.50 -4.04
C VAL A 161 4.93 1.18 -4.68
N VAL A 162 5.02 0.18 -5.57
CA VAL A 162 6.25 -0.20 -6.27
C VAL A 162 6.83 0.98 -7.06
N ARG A 163 5.97 1.76 -7.75
CA ARG A 163 6.38 2.96 -8.48
C ARG A 163 6.91 4.03 -7.54
N GLN A 164 6.21 4.31 -6.44
CA GLN A 164 6.59 5.33 -5.48
C GLN A 164 7.90 4.99 -4.78
N THR A 165 8.07 3.77 -4.30
CA THR A 165 9.26 3.38 -3.54
C THR A 165 10.49 3.16 -4.44
N GLY A 166 10.29 2.99 -5.75
CA GLY A 166 11.38 2.85 -6.73
C GLY A 166 12.41 3.99 -6.69
N CYS A 167 11.99 5.20 -6.33
CA CYS A 167 12.88 6.35 -6.16
C CYS A 167 13.94 6.16 -5.06
N TYR A 168 13.75 5.24 -4.11
CA TYR A 168 14.76 4.96 -3.09
C TYR A 168 15.90 4.08 -3.60
N ALA A 169 15.72 3.31 -4.68
CA ALA A 169 16.73 2.33 -5.12
C ALA A 169 18.14 2.93 -5.35
N PRO A 170 18.30 4.11 -6.02
CA PRO A 170 19.62 4.75 -6.16
C PRO A 170 20.30 5.11 -4.82
N HIS A 171 19.51 5.23 -3.75
CA HIS A 171 19.94 5.62 -2.41
C HIS A 171 20.09 4.42 -1.46
N ARG A 172 20.08 3.19 -2.01
CA ARG A 172 20.00 1.94 -1.26
C ARG A 172 20.98 0.88 -1.78
N ALA A 173 22.13 1.29 -2.33
CA ALA A 173 23.13 0.38 -2.90
C ALA A 173 23.47 -0.79 -1.95
N GLY A 174 23.35 -2.02 -2.45
CA GLY A 174 23.62 -3.25 -1.71
C GLY A 174 22.62 -3.55 -0.59
N ARG A 175 21.38 -3.01 -0.67
CA ARG A 175 20.36 -3.18 0.36
C ARG A 175 19.10 -3.86 -0.14
N CYS A 176 18.49 -4.60 0.77
CA CYS A 176 17.14 -5.16 0.63
C CYS A 176 16.17 -4.28 1.42
N SER A 177 15.22 -3.65 0.74
CA SER A 177 14.21 -2.76 1.35
C SER A 177 12.86 -3.43 1.39
N VAL A 178 12.09 -3.18 2.44
CA VAL A 178 10.80 -3.82 2.74
C VAL A 178 9.75 -2.74 2.87
N PHE A 179 8.63 -2.92 2.17
CA PHE A 179 7.52 -1.96 2.12
C PHE A 179 6.18 -2.65 2.30
N TRP A 180 5.20 -1.90 2.82
CA TRP A 180 3.80 -2.30 2.86
C TRP A 180 3.13 -2.04 1.52
N GLY A 181 2.42 -3.03 0.97
CA GLY A 181 1.81 -2.92 -0.36
C GLY A 181 0.60 -1.97 -0.47
N ASP A 182 0.29 -1.17 0.55
CA ASP A 182 -0.90 -0.31 0.59
C ASP A 182 -0.68 1.16 1.00
N GLN A 183 0.57 1.60 1.08
CA GLN A 183 0.91 2.96 1.53
C GLN A 183 1.74 3.70 0.50
N ILE A 184 1.26 4.87 0.07
CA ILE A 184 2.01 5.80 -0.78
C ILE A 184 2.37 7.01 0.07
N PHE A 185 3.63 7.42 0.04
CA PHE A 185 4.07 8.62 0.75
C PHE A 185 5.04 9.44 -0.08
N VAL A 186 4.90 10.76 -0.04
CA VAL A 186 5.80 11.72 -0.68
C VAL A 186 6.65 12.35 0.43
N PRO A 187 7.97 12.09 0.49
CA PRO A 187 8.81 12.58 1.57
C PRO A 187 9.07 14.09 1.40
N ALA A 188 8.70 14.89 2.39
CA ALA A 188 9.03 16.31 2.44
C ALA A 188 10.51 16.57 2.71
N ALA A 189 11.22 15.60 3.31
CA ALA A 189 12.67 15.63 3.49
C ALA A 189 13.46 15.19 2.23
N GLY A 190 12.77 14.74 1.18
CA GLY A 190 13.38 14.15 -0.01
C GLY A 190 13.78 12.68 0.17
N HIS A 191 14.48 12.11 -0.82
CA HIS A 191 14.88 10.70 -0.84
C HIS A 191 16.24 10.49 -0.15
N LEU A 192 16.25 10.55 1.17
CA LEU A 192 17.50 10.50 1.94
C LEU A 192 18.25 9.16 1.79
N PRO A 193 19.61 9.20 1.73
CA PRO A 193 20.45 8.02 1.63
C PRO A 193 20.39 7.13 2.87
N SER A 194 20.65 5.84 2.69
CA SER A 194 20.78 4.83 3.75
C SER A 194 22.11 4.11 3.56
N GLY A 195 22.67 3.60 4.65
CA GLY A 195 23.99 2.98 4.63
C GLY A 195 24.86 3.27 5.86
N SER A 196 24.50 4.30 6.65
CA SER A 196 25.16 4.57 7.93
C SER A 196 24.87 3.48 8.97
N HIS A 197 23.74 2.78 8.86
CA HIS A 197 23.35 1.68 9.74
C HIS A 197 23.08 0.38 8.95
N HIS A 198 23.21 -0.74 9.66
CA HIS A 198 22.92 -2.07 9.13
C HIS A 198 21.44 -2.27 8.81
N ALA A 199 20.56 -1.69 9.62
CA ALA A 199 19.14 -1.56 9.38
C ALA A 199 18.73 -0.09 9.50
N ASP A 200 17.89 0.39 8.59
CA ASP A 200 17.37 1.74 8.60
C ASP A 200 15.84 1.67 8.42
N ILE A 201 15.07 2.44 9.17
CA ILE A 201 13.60 2.45 9.06
C ILE A 201 13.09 3.84 8.69
N LEU A 202 12.09 3.89 7.81
CA LEU A 202 11.48 5.15 7.39
C LEU A 202 10.51 5.64 8.47
N ALA A 203 10.65 6.89 8.88
CA ALA A 203 9.81 7.52 9.88
C ALA A 203 9.59 9.00 9.57
N GLN A 204 8.44 9.51 9.99
CA GLN A 204 8.11 10.94 9.90
C GLN A 204 8.73 11.65 11.11
N MET A 205 10.03 11.96 11.03
CA MET A 205 10.79 12.45 12.17
C MET A 205 10.52 13.94 12.43
N GLY A 206 10.46 14.27 13.71
CA GLY A 206 10.45 15.64 14.22
C GLY A 206 11.28 15.75 15.50
N PRO A 207 11.47 16.95 16.04
CA PRO A 207 12.12 17.12 17.34
C PRO A 207 11.34 16.39 18.44
N MET A 208 12.03 15.99 19.52
CA MET A 208 11.35 15.44 20.70
C MET A 208 10.33 16.47 21.25
N PRO A 209 9.02 16.16 21.23
CA PRO A 209 8.00 17.12 21.64
C PRO A 209 7.85 17.14 23.16
N SER A 210 7.12 18.13 23.66
CA SER A 210 6.56 18.10 25.02
C SER A 210 5.48 17.01 25.17
N GLU A 211 5.09 16.69 26.40
CA GLU A 211 3.99 15.74 26.67
C GLU A 211 2.64 16.20 26.08
N GLU A 212 2.37 17.51 26.13
CA GLU A 212 1.16 18.10 25.54
C GLU A 212 1.15 17.92 24.02
N GLU A 213 2.26 18.22 23.35
CA GLU A 213 2.42 18.03 21.91
C GLU A 213 2.39 16.56 21.51
N TRP A 214 2.93 15.66 22.33
CA TRP A 214 2.84 14.21 22.11
C TRP A 214 1.38 13.76 22.03
N THR A 215 0.57 14.23 22.97
CA THR A 215 -0.87 13.95 23.04
C THR A 215 -1.61 14.58 21.87
N LEU A 216 -1.31 15.84 21.54
CA LEU A 216 -1.93 16.57 20.43
C LEU A 216 -1.64 15.91 19.08
N LYS A 217 -0.41 15.44 18.87
CA LYS A 217 0.01 14.68 17.67
C LYS A 217 -0.49 13.24 17.70
N GLY A 218 -0.95 12.73 18.85
CA GLY A 218 -1.45 11.36 19.03
C GLY A 218 -0.38 10.29 18.80
N LEU A 219 0.87 10.57 19.21
CA LEU A 219 2.01 9.69 18.97
C LEU A 219 1.87 8.32 19.65
N ASP A 220 1.07 8.24 20.71
CA ASP A 220 0.71 7.01 21.43
C ASP A 220 -0.06 5.98 20.57
N LYS A 221 -0.57 6.39 19.40
CA LYS A 221 -1.32 5.52 18.48
C LYS A 221 -0.45 4.77 17.48
N TYR A 222 0.83 5.12 17.41
CA TYR A 222 1.76 4.64 16.39
C TYR A 222 2.94 3.87 17.01
N GLY A 223 3.61 3.04 16.21
CA GLY A 223 4.99 2.67 16.47
C GLY A 223 5.88 3.89 16.24
N LEU A 224 6.82 4.14 17.13
CA LEU A 224 7.64 5.34 17.13
C LEU A 224 9.12 5.00 17.04
N ILE A 225 9.79 5.76 16.20
CA ILE A 225 11.25 5.74 16.07
C ILE A 225 11.80 6.95 16.79
N THR A 226 12.75 6.70 17.69
CA THR A 226 13.52 7.73 18.38
C THR A 226 14.96 7.68 17.92
N VAL A 227 15.62 8.83 17.88
CA VAL A 227 17.05 8.93 17.54
C VAL A 227 17.75 9.70 18.65
N ASN A 228 18.93 9.23 19.05
CA ASN A 228 19.76 9.89 20.06
C ASN A 228 20.82 10.81 19.43
N ASP A 229 21.57 11.50 20.28
CA ASP A 229 22.67 12.41 19.91
C ASP A 229 23.86 11.72 19.22
N ALA A 230 23.96 10.39 19.30
CA ALA A 230 24.92 9.58 18.55
C ALA A 230 24.40 9.14 17.16
N GLY A 231 23.13 9.44 16.83
CA GLY A 231 22.50 9.08 15.56
C GLY A 231 21.96 7.65 15.49
N GLU A 232 22.03 6.89 16.59
CA GLU A 232 21.41 5.56 16.67
C GLU A 232 19.90 5.72 16.93
N ALA A 233 19.12 4.77 16.41
CA ALA A 233 17.68 4.73 16.57
C ALA A 233 17.21 3.63 17.54
N ALA A 234 16.03 3.83 18.13
CA ALA A 234 15.31 2.82 18.90
C ALA A 234 13.82 2.83 18.55
N GLN A 235 13.21 1.64 18.57
CA GLN A 235 11.78 1.42 18.32
C GLN A 235 11.02 1.28 19.64
N VAL A 236 9.94 2.02 19.79
CA VAL A 236 8.96 1.87 20.89
C VAL A 236 7.55 1.84 20.31
N GLU A 237 6.70 0.92 20.77
CA GLU A 237 5.40 0.64 20.13
C GLU A 237 4.23 1.16 20.96
N LYS A 238 3.50 2.17 20.44
CA LYS A 238 2.21 2.66 21.00
C LYS A 238 2.27 2.99 22.50
N VAL A 239 3.20 3.88 22.85
CA VAL A 239 3.52 4.22 24.23
C VAL A 239 3.11 5.65 24.59
N SER A 240 2.77 5.89 25.86
CA SER A 240 2.63 7.24 26.40
C SER A 240 3.98 7.94 26.47
N PHE A 241 3.98 9.28 26.59
CA PHE A 241 5.19 10.08 26.77
C PHE A 241 6.03 9.60 27.97
N GLU A 242 5.40 9.35 29.12
CA GLU A 242 6.06 8.82 30.31
C GLU A 242 6.69 7.45 30.05
N THR A 243 5.94 6.54 29.42
CA THR A 243 6.42 5.19 29.11
C THR A 243 7.60 5.22 28.14
N ALA A 244 7.56 6.08 27.11
CA ALA A 244 8.67 6.26 26.18
C ALA A 244 9.95 6.71 26.90
N ASN A 245 9.87 7.74 27.76
CA ASN A 245 11.01 8.22 28.53
C ASN A 245 11.58 7.14 29.47
N LYS A 246 10.71 6.33 30.09
CA LYS A 246 11.14 5.21 30.94
C LYS A 246 11.87 4.14 30.14
N LEU A 247 11.35 3.73 28.99
CA LEU A 247 11.95 2.69 28.14
C LEU A 247 13.30 3.15 27.56
N LEU A 248 13.44 4.44 27.28
CA LEU A 248 14.62 5.04 26.64
C LEU A 248 15.60 5.65 27.64
N ALA A 249 15.42 5.45 28.94
CA ALA A 249 16.25 6.08 29.99
C ALA A 249 17.76 5.76 29.86
N SER A 250 18.11 4.62 29.25
CA SER A 250 19.50 4.20 29.01
C SER A 250 19.97 4.42 27.56
N PHE A 251 19.13 4.98 26.69
CA PHE A 251 19.38 5.10 25.26
C PHE A 251 20.25 6.32 24.88
N GLY A 252 20.54 7.20 25.85
CA GLY A 252 21.20 8.48 25.63
C GLY A 252 20.19 9.61 25.46
N THR A 253 20.67 10.79 25.05
CA THR A 253 19.79 11.96 24.87
C THR A 253 19.01 11.84 23.58
N VAL A 254 17.70 11.62 23.68
CA VAL A 254 16.79 11.58 22.52
C VAL A 254 16.66 12.97 21.92
N THR A 255 17.03 13.12 20.65
CA THR A 255 17.00 14.39 19.92
C THR A 255 15.75 14.51 19.04
N SER A 256 15.23 13.39 18.55
CA SER A 256 14.08 13.36 17.64
C SER A 256 13.24 12.10 17.80
N VAL A 257 11.95 12.23 17.49
CA VAL A 257 10.98 11.14 17.48
C VAL A 257 10.01 11.30 16.31
N GLY A 258 9.51 10.18 15.79
CA GLY A 258 8.53 10.21 14.70
C GLY A 258 7.73 8.91 14.57
N PRO A 259 6.48 8.98 14.05
CA PRO A 259 5.75 7.79 13.62
C PRO A 259 6.54 6.97 12.60
N SER A 260 6.66 5.68 12.86
CA SER A 260 7.21 4.70 11.94
C SER A 260 6.25 4.45 10.78
N LEU A 261 6.79 4.42 9.56
CA LEU A 261 6.07 3.93 8.37
C LEU A 261 6.14 2.39 8.28
N GLY A 262 6.87 1.73 9.17
CA GLY A 262 7.09 0.28 9.19
C GLY A 262 7.88 -0.26 7.99
N SER A 263 8.30 0.61 7.06
CA SER A 263 9.14 0.27 5.92
C SER A 263 10.62 0.41 6.31
N PHE A 264 11.42 -0.60 6.06
CA PHE A 264 12.82 -0.64 6.49
C PHE A 264 13.75 -1.16 5.40
N SER A 265 15.04 -0.90 5.53
CA SER A 265 16.07 -1.36 4.62
C SER A 265 17.18 -2.05 5.38
N LEU A 266 17.60 -3.22 4.92
CA LEU A 266 18.69 -4.02 5.47
C LEU A 266 19.89 -3.96 4.53
N SER A 267 21.08 -3.71 5.09
CA SER A 267 22.34 -4.03 4.42
C SER A 267 22.41 -5.52 4.07
N HIS A 268 23.16 -5.86 3.01
CA HIS A 268 23.41 -7.24 2.62
C HIS A 268 23.92 -8.09 3.80
N GLU A 269 24.83 -7.55 4.61
CA GLU A 269 25.41 -8.23 5.77
C GLU A 269 24.37 -8.52 6.86
N MET A 270 23.49 -7.54 7.15
CA MET A 270 22.41 -7.71 8.13
C MET A 270 21.39 -8.75 7.66
N LEU A 271 21.00 -8.71 6.39
CA LEU A 271 20.07 -9.68 5.82
C LEU A 271 20.66 -11.10 5.87
N ALA A 272 21.91 -11.27 5.43
CA ALA A 272 22.59 -12.57 5.44
C ALA A 272 22.72 -13.13 6.87
N ALA A 273 23.08 -12.27 7.82
CA ALA A 273 23.19 -12.68 9.23
C ALA A 273 21.83 -13.09 9.80
N LEU A 274 20.76 -12.34 9.53
CA LEU A 274 19.41 -12.69 10.00
C LEU A 274 18.92 -14.01 9.38
N LEU A 275 19.21 -14.24 8.10
CA LEU A 275 18.86 -15.51 7.44
C LEU A 275 19.55 -16.71 8.09
N ASP A 276 20.82 -16.59 8.49
CA ASP A 276 21.52 -17.67 9.20
C ASP A 276 21.02 -17.83 10.64
N GLU A 277 20.83 -16.72 11.38
CA GLU A 277 20.38 -16.73 12.77
C GLU A 277 19.01 -17.39 12.93
N PHE A 278 18.08 -17.16 11.98
CA PHE A 278 16.72 -17.69 12.01
C PHE A 278 16.47 -18.85 11.03
N LYS A 279 17.53 -19.48 10.50
CA LYS A 279 17.39 -20.54 9.48
C LYS A 279 16.51 -21.71 9.93
N SER A 280 16.57 -22.06 11.22
CA SER A 280 15.80 -23.16 11.79
C SER A 280 14.31 -22.84 11.81
N GLU A 281 13.95 -21.62 12.21
CA GLU A 281 12.58 -21.12 12.22
C GLU A 281 12.01 -21.01 10.80
N ILE A 282 12.82 -20.52 9.86
CA ILE A 282 12.48 -20.43 8.43
C ILE A 282 12.23 -21.82 7.84
N ALA A 283 13.10 -22.80 8.12
CA ALA A 283 12.93 -24.17 7.65
C ALA A 283 11.73 -24.86 8.30
N GLY A 284 11.49 -24.61 9.59
CA GLY A 284 10.41 -25.23 10.37
C GLY A 284 9.02 -24.65 10.08
N LYS A 285 8.92 -23.36 9.71
CA LYS A 285 7.67 -22.65 9.39
C LYS A 285 6.61 -22.69 10.51
N GLN A 286 7.05 -22.70 11.77
CA GLN A 286 6.17 -22.78 12.94
C GLN A 286 6.22 -21.53 13.84
N ALA A 287 7.32 -20.79 13.83
CA ALA A 287 7.48 -19.61 14.67
C ALA A 287 6.75 -18.40 14.08
N LYS A 288 6.44 -17.42 14.92
CA LYS A 288 5.88 -16.13 14.51
C LYS A 288 6.68 -15.00 15.14
N MET A 289 7.31 -14.18 14.32
CA MET A 289 8.09 -13.04 14.79
C MET A 289 7.91 -11.83 13.87
N ASP A 290 7.37 -10.76 14.44
CA ASP A 290 7.36 -9.44 13.85
C ASP A 290 8.69 -8.69 14.07
N SER A 291 9.12 -7.96 13.06
CA SER A 291 10.36 -7.17 13.02
C SER A 291 10.49 -6.19 14.19
N ASP A 292 9.43 -5.46 14.54
CA ASP A 292 9.50 -4.46 15.62
C ASP A 292 9.80 -5.10 17.00
N PRO A 293 8.92 -5.94 17.56
CA PRO A 293 9.17 -6.55 18.87
C PRO A 293 10.26 -7.61 18.86
N HIS A 294 10.53 -8.31 17.76
CA HIS A 294 11.48 -9.44 17.80
C HIS A 294 12.85 -9.11 17.20
N PHE A 295 12.97 -8.11 16.32
CA PHE A 295 14.27 -7.71 15.75
C PHE A 295 14.73 -6.36 16.32
N TRP A 296 13.98 -5.27 16.13
CA TRP A 296 14.47 -3.91 16.45
C TRP A 296 14.53 -3.64 17.94
N MET A 297 13.46 -3.92 18.67
CA MET A 297 13.38 -3.67 20.10
C MET A 297 14.48 -4.39 20.90
N PRO A 298 14.71 -5.71 20.73
CA PRO A 298 15.76 -6.39 21.51
C PRO A 298 17.17 -6.00 21.07
N LEU A 299 17.36 -5.41 19.88
CA LEU A 299 18.65 -4.84 19.45
C LEU A 299 18.93 -3.47 20.06
N THR A 300 17.89 -2.68 20.33
CA THR A 300 17.98 -1.25 20.66
C THR A 300 17.64 -0.92 22.12
N LEU A 301 16.84 -1.74 22.79
CA LEU A 301 16.43 -1.53 24.18
C LEU A 301 17.29 -2.34 25.17
N ALA A 302 17.42 -1.80 26.38
CA ALA A 302 17.95 -2.56 27.52
C ALA A 302 17.04 -3.75 27.85
N LYS A 303 17.63 -4.82 28.39
CA LYS A 303 16.93 -6.10 28.65
C LYS A 303 15.67 -5.93 29.48
N ASP A 304 15.75 -5.22 30.61
CA ASP A 304 14.61 -5.03 31.51
C ASP A 304 13.47 -4.24 30.83
N ALA A 305 13.81 -3.24 30.02
CA ALA A 305 12.85 -2.46 29.24
C ALA A 305 12.17 -3.35 28.19
N TYR A 306 12.94 -4.10 27.43
CA TYR A 306 12.43 -5.04 26.44
C TYR A 306 11.49 -6.09 27.05
N VAL A 307 11.94 -6.76 28.12
CA VAL A 307 11.16 -7.77 28.84
C VAL A 307 9.84 -7.19 29.34
N SER A 308 9.86 -5.97 29.88
CA SER A 308 8.64 -5.32 30.37
C SER A 308 7.59 -5.11 29.27
N VAL A 309 8.03 -4.79 28.04
CA VAL A 309 7.11 -4.64 26.90
C VAL A 309 6.60 -6.00 26.43
N MET A 310 7.46 -7.01 26.34
CA MET A 310 7.04 -8.33 25.86
C MET A 310 6.03 -9.02 26.78
N ILE A 311 6.10 -8.80 28.10
CA ILE A 311 5.09 -9.28 29.05
C ILE A 311 3.69 -8.73 28.73
N THR A 312 3.59 -7.48 28.24
CA THR A 312 2.30 -6.90 27.81
C THR A 312 1.78 -7.48 26.49
N LYS A 313 2.60 -8.27 25.79
CA LYS A 313 2.30 -8.97 24.54
C LYS A 313 2.14 -10.48 24.77
N ASP A 314 1.79 -10.87 26.00
CA ASP A 314 1.54 -12.25 26.42
C ASP A 314 2.76 -13.19 26.35
N GLU A 315 3.98 -12.64 26.40
CA GLU A 315 5.23 -13.41 26.49
C GLU A 315 5.71 -13.58 27.93
N THR A 316 6.43 -14.67 28.22
CA THR A 316 7.03 -14.86 29.54
C THR A 316 8.31 -14.04 29.72
N ALA A 317 8.61 -13.62 30.94
CA ALA A 317 9.85 -12.88 31.24
C ALA A 317 11.12 -13.68 30.88
N GLU A 318 11.09 -14.99 31.07
CA GLU A 318 12.19 -15.90 30.74
C GLU A 318 12.41 -15.98 29.23
N ALA A 319 11.35 -16.24 28.45
CA ALA A 319 11.44 -16.31 26.99
C ALA A 319 11.84 -14.97 26.37
N ALA A 320 11.26 -13.85 26.84
CA ALA A 320 11.67 -12.53 26.41
C ALA A 320 13.14 -12.25 26.77
N GLY A 321 13.58 -12.58 27.98
CA GLY A 321 14.97 -12.42 28.39
C GLY A 321 15.94 -13.24 27.53
N ALA A 322 15.59 -14.49 27.22
CA ALA A 322 16.40 -15.35 26.36
C ALA A 322 16.45 -14.84 24.91
N HIS A 323 15.33 -14.32 24.38
CA HIS A 323 15.29 -13.73 23.05
C HIS A 323 16.13 -12.45 22.96
N HIS A 324 16.11 -11.61 24.00
CA HIS A 324 17.00 -10.44 24.10
C HIS A 324 18.47 -10.84 24.04
N ASP A 325 18.87 -11.81 24.86
CA ASP A 325 20.25 -12.29 24.91
C ASP A 325 20.68 -12.87 23.56
N ARG A 326 19.79 -13.63 22.89
CA ARG A 326 20.02 -14.14 21.52
C ARG A 326 20.29 -13.00 20.55
N MET A 327 19.44 -11.96 20.55
CA MET A 327 19.58 -10.83 19.65
C MET A 327 20.80 -9.95 19.94
N GLN A 328 21.23 -9.83 21.21
CA GLN A 328 22.48 -9.17 21.57
C GLN A 328 23.71 -10.00 21.14
N ALA A 329 23.66 -11.32 21.29
CA ALA A 329 24.70 -12.20 20.78
C ALA A 329 24.78 -12.14 19.24
N PHE A 330 23.64 -12.04 18.57
CA PHE A 330 23.56 -11.76 17.13
C PHE A 330 24.19 -10.41 16.78
N ARG A 331 23.84 -9.33 17.50
CA ARG A 331 24.40 -7.98 17.29
C ARG A 331 25.92 -7.98 17.32
N ALA A 332 26.52 -8.73 18.24
CA ALA A 332 27.97 -8.83 18.38
C ALA A 332 28.68 -9.49 17.18
N LYS A 333 27.95 -10.22 16.32
CA LYS A 333 28.47 -10.83 15.09
C LYS A 333 28.49 -9.85 13.90
N LEU A 334 27.77 -8.72 13.98
CA LEU A 334 27.69 -7.77 12.88
C LEU A 334 29.01 -6.98 12.74
N PRO A 335 29.43 -6.65 11.50
CA PRO A 335 30.60 -5.81 11.28
C PRO A 335 30.49 -4.43 11.95
N GLY A 336 31.52 -3.97 12.64
CA GLY A 336 31.55 -2.64 13.27
C GLY A 336 31.70 -1.44 12.31
N THR A 337 31.47 -1.64 11.01
CA THR A 337 31.64 -0.60 9.97
C THR A 337 30.47 0.37 9.89
N ARG A 338 29.36 0.07 10.54
CA ARG A 338 28.09 0.81 10.50
C ARG A 338 27.46 0.80 11.90
N GLY A 339 26.56 1.75 12.15
CA GLY A 339 25.64 1.65 13.28
C GLY A 339 24.69 0.47 13.10
N VAL A 340 23.92 0.13 14.14
CA VAL A 340 23.04 -1.06 14.07
C VAL A 340 21.69 -0.70 13.48
N PHE A 341 21.04 0.31 14.03
CA PHE A 341 19.68 0.68 13.65
C PHE A 341 19.57 2.21 13.53
N GLY A 342 19.11 2.67 12.36
CA GLY A 342 18.97 4.08 12.04
C GLY A 342 17.57 4.46 11.61
N ALA A 343 17.31 5.77 11.55
CA ALA A 343 16.07 6.33 11.02
C ALA A 343 16.34 7.09 9.72
N ILE A 344 15.44 6.93 8.75
CA ILE A 344 15.39 7.74 7.53
C ILE A 344 14.17 8.66 7.65
N ASP A 345 14.45 9.95 7.77
CA ASP A 345 13.40 10.95 7.87
C ASP A 345 12.68 11.15 6.52
N VAL A 346 11.34 11.03 6.53
CA VAL A 346 10.49 11.44 5.41
C VAL A 346 9.94 12.86 5.56
N GLY A 347 10.14 13.49 6.72
CA GLY A 347 9.79 14.85 7.09
C GLY A 347 8.34 15.00 7.58
N GLU A 348 8.12 15.77 8.65
CA GLU A 348 6.79 16.06 9.23
C GLU A 348 5.76 16.59 8.20
N GLY A 349 6.22 17.16 7.09
CA GLY A 349 5.37 17.67 6.02
C GLY A 349 4.99 16.67 4.92
N CYS A 350 5.35 15.38 5.03
CA CYS A 350 5.12 14.38 3.99
C CYS A 350 3.63 14.26 3.63
N TYR A 351 3.34 13.98 2.36
CA TYR A 351 2.01 13.51 1.99
C TYR A 351 1.94 12.01 2.26
N TRP A 352 0.90 11.55 2.96
CA TRP A 352 0.72 10.14 3.28
C TRP A 352 -0.67 9.69 2.84
N TRP A 353 -0.70 8.96 1.73
CA TRP A 353 -1.91 8.41 1.12
C TRP A 353 -1.98 6.91 1.43
N ASP A 354 -2.54 6.59 2.60
CA ASP A 354 -2.82 5.22 3.03
C ASP A 354 -4.13 4.71 2.40
N TYR A 355 -4.08 3.55 1.73
CA TYR A 355 -5.22 2.92 1.08
C TYR A 355 -5.74 1.67 1.81
N GLY A 356 -5.26 1.39 3.01
CA GLY A 356 -5.65 0.22 3.82
C GLY A 356 -7.06 0.30 4.44
N GLN A 357 -7.79 1.42 4.27
CA GLN A 357 -9.11 1.66 4.84
C GLN A 357 -10.08 2.25 3.81
N LEU A 358 -11.34 1.84 3.84
CA LEU A 358 -12.37 2.29 2.88
C LEU A 358 -12.56 3.81 2.90
N LYS A 359 -12.59 4.40 4.10
CA LYS A 359 -12.68 5.86 4.28
C LYS A 359 -11.49 6.58 3.65
N LEU A 360 -10.27 6.06 3.83
CA LEU A 360 -9.07 6.69 3.29
C LEU A 360 -8.95 6.49 1.78
N TYR A 361 -9.35 5.31 1.27
CA TYR A 361 -9.49 5.07 -0.16
C TYR A 361 -10.38 6.13 -0.82
N LEU A 362 -11.56 6.42 -0.27
CA LEU A 362 -12.42 7.50 -0.78
C LEU A 362 -11.77 8.88 -0.63
N THR A 363 -11.24 9.18 0.56
CA THR A 363 -10.68 10.51 0.88
C THR A 363 -9.50 10.86 -0.03
N ASN A 364 -8.57 9.93 -0.25
CA ASN A 364 -7.39 10.13 -1.08
C ASN A 364 -7.78 10.25 -2.55
N ASN A 365 -8.70 9.44 -3.06
CA ASN A 365 -9.10 9.59 -4.45
C ASN A 365 -9.87 10.90 -4.69
N VAL A 366 -10.78 11.29 -3.79
CA VAL A 366 -11.49 12.58 -3.87
C VAL A 366 -10.56 13.79 -3.75
N LEU A 367 -9.42 13.65 -3.07
CA LEU A 367 -8.38 14.68 -3.03
C LEU A 367 -7.91 15.06 -4.43
N ALA A 368 -7.82 14.10 -5.37
CA ALA A 368 -7.37 14.36 -6.74
C ALA A 368 -8.27 15.36 -7.51
N MET A 369 -9.53 15.55 -7.10
CA MET A 369 -10.45 16.52 -7.72
C MET A 369 -10.36 17.92 -7.11
N LYS A 370 -9.60 18.11 -6.03
CA LYS A 370 -9.48 19.41 -5.34
C LYS A 370 -8.48 20.34 -6.03
N ASP A 371 -8.62 21.64 -5.77
CA ASP A 371 -7.67 22.67 -6.20
C ASP A 371 -6.69 23.03 -5.06
N THR A 372 -5.84 22.07 -4.70
CA THR A 372 -4.75 22.24 -3.73
C THR A 372 -3.42 21.74 -4.30
N GLU A 373 -2.30 22.12 -3.69
CA GLU A 373 -0.97 21.67 -4.12
C GLU A 373 -0.80 20.16 -3.94
N GLU A 374 -1.34 19.60 -2.85
CA GLU A 374 -1.33 18.15 -2.62
C GLU A 374 -2.19 17.41 -3.65
N ALA A 375 -3.34 17.97 -4.03
CA ALA A 375 -4.17 17.42 -5.08
C ALA A 375 -3.46 17.44 -6.45
N ALA A 376 -2.73 18.51 -6.75
CA ALA A 376 -1.90 18.57 -7.95
C ALA A 376 -0.79 17.51 -7.92
N ALA A 377 -0.08 17.37 -6.79
CA ALA A 377 0.94 16.34 -6.61
C ALA A 377 0.36 14.91 -6.76
N LEU A 378 -0.83 14.65 -6.21
CA LEU A 378 -1.51 13.37 -6.38
C LEU A 378 -1.91 13.11 -7.83
N ARG A 379 -2.43 14.11 -8.55
CA ARG A 379 -2.77 13.98 -9.99
C ARG A 379 -1.53 13.69 -10.83
N ASP A 380 -0.44 14.42 -10.58
CA ASP A 380 0.84 14.21 -11.27
C ASP A 380 1.36 12.79 -11.05
N TYR A 381 1.33 12.32 -9.80
CA TYR A 381 1.74 10.97 -9.43
C TYR A 381 0.89 9.87 -10.08
N LEU A 382 -0.44 10.05 -10.06
CA LEU A 382 -1.40 9.15 -10.72
C LEU A 382 -1.45 9.33 -12.24
N LYS A 383 -0.66 10.27 -12.80
CA LYS A 383 -0.64 10.61 -14.23
C LYS A 383 -2.03 10.95 -14.78
N ILE A 384 -2.87 11.59 -13.96
CA ILE A 384 -4.19 12.08 -14.40
C ILE A 384 -3.96 13.31 -15.27
N PRO A 385 -4.47 13.34 -16.52
CA PRO A 385 -4.19 14.47 -17.41
C PRO A 385 -4.88 15.75 -16.97
N ASP A 386 -4.36 16.88 -17.45
CA ASP A 386 -5.02 18.17 -17.34
C ASP A 386 -6.45 18.07 -17.91
N GLY A 387 -7.43 18.58 -17.15
CA GLY A 387 -8.85 18.46 -17.50
C GLY A 387 -9.49 17.11 -17.10
N GLY A 388 -8.72 16.17 -16.54
CA GLY A 388 -9.24 14.97 -15.89
C GLY A 388 -9.82 13.90 -16.82
N THR A 389 -9.74 14.07 -18.15
CA THR A 389 -10.33 13.13 -19.11
C THR A 389 -9.26 12.45 -19.96
N GLN A 390 -9.27 11.11 -20.01
CA GLN A 390 -8.35 10.30 -20.82
C GLN A 390 -9.07 9.11 -21.44
N ALA A 391 -8.77 8.81 -22.71
CA ALA A 391 -9.23 7.58 -23.40
C ALA A 391 -10.74 7.31 -23.25
N SER A 392 -11.56 8.37 -23.21
CA SER A 392 -12.99 8.27 -22.88
C SER A 392 -13.87 8.80 -24.02
N GLU A 393 -15.04 8.20 -24.18
CA GLU A 393 -16.08 8.55 -25.15
C GLU A 393 -17.29 9.11 -24.40
N LEU A 394 -17.52 10.42 -24.52
CA LEU A 394 -18.62 11.11 -23.86
C LEU A 394 -19.61 11.63 -24.89
N GLY A 395 -20.90 11.33 -24.70
CA GLY A 395 -21.96 11.88 -25.54
C GLY A 395 -22.05 13.40 -25.41
N ALA A 396 -22.53 14.07 -26.46
CA ALA A 396 -22.54 15.54 -26.57
C ALA A 396 -23.29 16.27 -25.43
N GLY A 397 -24.18 15.58 -24.71
CA GLY A 397 -24.95 16.11 -23.59
C GLY A 397 -24.40 15.77 -22.20
N VAL A 398 -23.24 15.12 -22.09
CA VAL A 398 -22.65 14.78 -20.78
C VAL A 398 -22.07 16.03 -20.13
N ALA A 399 -22.62 16.42 -18.98
CA ALA A 399 -22.11 17.54 -18.19
C ALA A 399 -21.02 17.07 -17.22
N LEU A 400 -19.81 17.64 -17.32
CA LEU A 400 -18.71 17.42 -16.37
C LEU A 400 -18.51 18.65 -15.49
N ALA A 401 -18.45 18.47 -14.17
CA ALA A 401 -18.25 19.55 -13.21
C ALA A 401 -17.49 19.09 -11.96
N GLY A 402 -17.07 20.05 -11.12
CA GLY A 402 -16.50 19.73 -9.80
C GLY A 402 -15.12 19.05 -9.84
N GLY A 403 -14.36 19.22 -10.92
CA GLY A 403 -13.07 18.57 -11.10
C GLY A 403 -13.15 17.07 -11.35
N SER A 404 -14.30 16.55 -11.78
CA SER A 404 -14.51 15.14 -12.14
C SER A 404 -13.40 14.59 -13.04
N ILE A 405 -13.05 13.33 -12.81
CA ILE A 405 -12.02 12.60 -13.55
C ILE A 405 -12.70 11.44 -14.28
N VAL A 406 -12.49 11.34 -15.59
CA VAL A 406 -13.12 10.32 -16.45
C VAL A 406 -12.06 9.63 -17.30
N LEU A 407 -11.76 8.37 -16.99
CA LEU A 407 -10.69 7.59 -17.59
C LEU A 407 -11.26 6.34 -18.25
N ALA A 408 -10.83 6.03 -19.47
CA ALA A 408 -11.20 4.80 -20.18
C ALA A 408 -12.72 4.47 -20.18
N SER A 409 -13.57 5.50 -20.20
CA SER A 409 -15.01 5.35 -19.95
C SER A 409 -15.87 5.73 -21.17
N LYS A 410 -16.99 5.04 -21.37
CA LYS A 410 -18.02 5.35 -22.36
C LYS A 410 -19.32 5.75 -21.67
N ILE A 411 -19.72 7.02 -21.78
CA ILE A 411 -20.90 7.58 -21.12
C ILE A 411 -21.78 8.28 -22.16
N GLY A 412 -23.01 7.79 -22.36
CA GLY A 412 -23.91 8.30 -23.38
C GLY A 412 -24.55 9.67 -23.05
N SER A 413 -25.01 9.86 -21.80
CA SER A 413 -25.71 11.07 -21.37
C SER A 413 -25.66 11.27 -19.85
N GLY A 414 -26.11 12.43 -19.35
CA GLY A 414 -26.26 12.72 -17.92
C GLY A 414 -25.27 13.75 -17.37
N SER A 415 -25.01 13.70 -16.08
CA SER A 415 -24.13 14.62 -15.34
C SER A 415 -23.18 13.88 -14.41
N VAL A 416 -21.89 14.15 -14.55
CA VAL A 416 -20.80 13.61 -13.71
C VAL A 416 -20.14 14.76 -12.95
N ASN A 417 -20.50 14.93 -11.69
CA ASN A 417 -20.07 16.04 -10.84
C ASN A 417 -19.27 15.53 -9.64
N ASN A 418 -18.12 16.15 -9.33
CA ASN A 418 -17.23 15.71 -8.24
C ASN A 418 -17.06 14.18 -8.20
N THR A 419 -16.90 13.54 -9.37
CA THR A 419 -16.94 12.08 -9.50
C THR A 419 -15.73 11.59 -10.26
N ILE A 420 -15.17 10.47 -9.79
CA ILE A 420 -14.15 9.71 -10.51
C ILE A 420 -14.84 8.54 -11.20
N ALA A 421 -14.74 8.47 -12.51
CA ALA A 421 -15.23 7.39 -13.35
C ALA A 421 -14.06 6.78 -14.12
N SER A 422 -13.64 5.56 -13.78
CA SER A 422 -12.62 4.80 -14.49
C SER A 422 -13.20 3.50 -15.01
N HIS A 423 -13.00 3.21 -16.31
CA HIS A 423 -13.59 2.05 -16.99
C HIS A 423 -15.10 1.91 -16.76
N VAL A 424 -15.83 3.03 -16.87
CA VAL A 424 -17.29 3.05 -16.75
C VAL A 424 -17.93 2.97 -18.13
N THR A 425 -18.84 2.03 -18.34
CA THR A 425 -19.66 1.93 -19.55
C THR A 425 -21.14 2.04 -19.20
N THR A 426 -21.80 3.11 -19.65
CA THR A 426 -23.23 3.34 -19.38
C THR A 426 -23.90 4.24 -20.40
N GLY A 427 -25.22 4.05 -20.61
CA GLY A 427 -26.02 4.91 -21.47
C GLY A 427 -26.37 6.24 -20.80
N GLU A 428 -26.52 6.25 -19.47
CA GLU A 428 -26.86 7.43 -18.68
C GLU A 428 -26.15 7.40 -17.32
N CYS A 429 -25.43 8.47 -16.99
CA CYS A 429 -24.75 8.62 -15.70
C CYS A 429 -25.14 9.93 -15.02
N ASN A 430 -25.85 9.84 -13.89
CA ASN A 430 -26.14 10.94 -12.98
C ASN A 430 -25.43 10.65 -11.65
N ALA A 431 -24.17 11.07 -11.56
CA ALA A 431 -23.30 10.80 -10.43
C ALA A 431 -22.78 12.09 -9.80
N ASN A 432 -22.88 12.19 -8.47
CA ASN A 432 -22.35 13.32 -7.72
C ASN A 432 -21.57 12.85 -6.49
N GLY A 433 -20.29 13.20 -6.38
CA GLY A 433 -19.45 12.81 -5.24
C GLY A 433 -19.02 11.33 -5.24
N CYS A 434 -19.03 10.66 -6.39
CA CYS A 434 -18.90 9.21 -6.47
C CYS A 434 -17.49 8.72 -6.87
N MET A 435 -17.19 7.49 -6.50
CA MET A 435 -16.10 6.68 -7.05
C MET A 435 -16.70 5.53 -7.85
N LEU A 436 -16.58 5.56 -9.17
CA LEU A 436 -17.05 4.53 -10.09
C LEU A 436 -15.82 3.91 -10.77
N ILE A 437 -15.48 2.68 -10.41
CA ILE A 437 -14.28 1.99 -10.94
C ILE A 437 -14.70 0.64 -11.51
N ASN A 438 -14.42 0.43 -12.80
CA ASN A 438 -14.85 -0.74 -13.57
C ASN A 438 -16.35 -1.02 -13.38
N VAL A 439 -17.21 -0.18 -13.96
CA VAL A 439 -18.68 -0.26 -13.79
C VAL A 439 -19.37 -0.34 -15.13
N THR A 440 -20.17 -1.37 -15.35
CA THR A 440 -21.02 -1.48 -16.55
C THR A 440 -22.47 -1.59 -16.11
N ALA A 441 -23.29 -0.62 -16.51
CA ALA A 441 -24.72 -0.60 -16.20
C ALA A 441 -25.49 0.20 -17.25
N ARG A 442 -26.77 -0.13 -17.50
CA ARG A 442 -27.58 0.66 -18.45
C ARG A 442 -27.71 2.12 -18.03
N LYS A 443 -27.93 2.35 -16.73
CA LYS A 443 -28.05 3.67 -16.08
C LYS A 443 -27.34 3.67 -14.73
N ILE A 444 -26.87 4.82 -14.30
CA ILE A 444 -26.25 5.03 -12.98
C ILE A 444 -26.83 6.31 -12.36
N HIS A 445 -27.46 6.18 -11.19
CA HIS A 445 -27.94 7.28 -10.35
C HIS A 445 -27.37 7.09 -8.94
N ALA A 446 -26.38 7.89 -8.59
CA ALA A 446 -25.63 7.70 -7.35
C ALA A 446 -25.16 9.03 -6.75
N ASN A 447 -25.20 9.13 -5.43
CA ASN A 447 -24.69 10.28 -4.67
C ASN A 447 -23.75 9.79 -3.56
N ASN A 448 -22.55 10.37 -3.49
CA ASN A 448 -21.53 10.03 -2.49
C ASN A 448 -21.21 8.52 -2.39
N CYS A 449 -21.35 7.77 -3.48
CA CYS A 449 -21.22 6.32 -3.49
C CYS A 449 -19.81 5.84 -3.89
N ILE A 450 -19.50 4.60 -3.52
CA ILE A 450 -18.42 3.82 -4.14
C ILE A 450 -19.04 2.64 -4.88
N VAL A 451 -18.87 2.57 -6.18
CA VAL A 451 -19.31 1.46 -7.03
C VAL A 451 -18.07 0.88 -7.69
N TYR A 452 -17.77 -0.38 -7.39
CA TYR A 452 -16.47 -0.95 -7.69
C TYR A 452 -16.60 -2.37 -8.25
N ASN A 453 -16.11 -2.57 -9.48
CA ASN A 453 -16.17 -3.84 -10.20
C ASN A 453 -17.61 -4.38 -10.27
N VAL A 454 -18.53 -3.60 -10.87
CA VAL A 454 -19.97 -3.90 -10.89
C VAL A 454 -20.51 -4.04 -12.31
N VAL A 455 -21.23 -5.13 -12.55
CA VAL A 455 -22.06 -5.35 -13.73
C VAL A 455 -23.51 -5.41 -13.30
N ASP A 456 -24.31 -4.44 -13.74
CA ASP A 456 -25.75 -4.38 -13.46
C ASP A 456 -26.54 -4.37 -14.77
N ASP A 457 -27.17 -5.50 -15.06
CA ASP A 457 -27.98 -5.77 -16.24
C ASP A 457 -29.47 -5.53 -16.02
N SER A 458 -29.85 -4.92 -14.89
CA SER A 458 -31.24 -4.58 -14.62
C SER A 458 -31.72 -3.47 -15.56
N GLU A 459 -33.03 -3.47 -15.86
CA GLU A 459 -33.65 -2.46 -16.72
C GLU A 459 -33.63 -1.06 -16.09
N ASP A 460 -33.77 -0.99 -14.76
CA ASP A 460 -33.73 0.27 -14.01
C ASP A 460 -32.30 0.81 -13.83
N GLY A 461 -31.29 -0.06 -13.96
CA GLY A 461 -29.88 0.26 -13.72
C GLY A 461 -29.55 0.47 -12.24
N LEU A 462 -28.37 1.03 -11.98
CA LEU A 462 -27.88 1.28 -10.63
C LEU A 462 -28.49 2.56 -10.04
N VAL A 463 -29.61 2.41 -9.34
CA VAL A 463 -30.22 3.49 -8.54
C VAL A 463 -29.88 3.27 -7.06
N LEU A 464 -28.89 4.01 -6.56
CA LEU A 464 -28.29 3.76 -5.25
C LEU A 464 -28.68 4.82 -4.21
N PRO A 465 -28.88 4.43 -2.94
CA PRO A 465 -29.04 5.39 -1.85
C PRO A 465 -27.74 6.16 -1.62
N ASP A 466 -27.86 7.37 -1.07
CA ASP A 466 -26.72 8.22 -0.75
C ASP A 466 -25.70 7.49 0.16
N GLY A 467 -24.41 7.59 -0.19
CA GLY A 467 -23.34 6.98 0.59
C GLY A 467 -23.19 5.47 0.45
N ALA A 468 -23.88 4.83 -0.51
CA ALA A 468 -23.81 3.38 -0.71
C ALA A 468 -22.42 2.93 -1.20
N VAL A 469 -22.01 1.73 -0.79
CA VAL A 469 -20.82 1.05 -1.32
C VAL A 469 -21.27 -0.27 -1.90
N VAL A 470 -21.04 -0.51 -3.19
CA VAL A 470 -21.49 -1.71 -3.91
C VAL A 470 -20.34 -2.32 -4.69
N THR A 471 -20.17 -3.64 -4.55
CA THR A 471 -19.18 -4.40 -5.33
C THR A 471 -19.79 -5.69 -5.87
N ASN A 472 -19.22 -6.21 -6.97
CA ASN A 472 -19.45 -7.60 -7.36
C ASN A 472 -18.20 -8.43 -7.10
N VAL A 473 -18.41 -9.64 -6.59
CA VAL A 473 -17.39 -10.68 -6.49
C VAL A 473 -17.72 -11.72 -7.54
N PHE A 474 -16.82 -11.86 -8.51
CA PHE A 474 -16.95 -12.85 -9.58
C PHE A 474 -16.26 -14.14 -9.14
N MET A 475 -17.03 -15.22 -9.05
CA MET A 475 -16.52 -16.54 -8.69
C MET A 475 -16.08 -17.28 -9.95
N GLU A 476 -15.18 -18.26 -9.80
CA GLU A 476 -14.77 -19.13 -10.93
C GLU A 476 -15.91 -19.91 -11.55
N SER A 477 -16.93 -20.27 -10.74
CA SER A 477 -18.15 -20.91 -11.20
C SER A 477 -18.91 -20.07 -12.24
N GLY A 478 -18.63 -18.77 -12.31
CA GLY A 478 -19.38 -17.79 -13.08
C GLY A 478 -20.44 -17.06 -12.25
N ASP A 479 -20.62 -17.45 -10.98
CA ASP A 479 -21.55 -16.77 -10.08
C ASP A 479 -21.06 -15.36 -9.74
N LYS A 480 -22.01 -14.44 -9.62
CA LYS A 480 -21.81 -13.04 -9.26
C LYS A 480 -22.42 -12.79 -7.89
N LEU A 481 -21.61 -12.51 -6.88
CA LEU A 481 -22.09 -12.13 -5.55
C LEU A 481 -22.06 -10.61 -5.40
N VAL A 482 -23.21 -10.01 -5.09
CA VAL A 482 -23.28 -8.58 -4.76
C VAL A 482 -22.99 -8.39 -3.28
N GLN A 483 -22.05 -7.49 -2.96
CA GLN A 483 -21.78 -7.04 -1.60
C GLN A 483 -22.07 -5.55 -1.50
N THR A 484 -22.85 -5.18 -0.48
CA THR A 484 -23.28 -3.81 -0.22
C THR A 484 -22.88 -3.37 1.18
N SER A 485 -22.62 -2.07 1.35
CA SER A 485 -22.38 -1.40 2.64
C SER A 485 -22.53 0.12 2.47
N SER A 486 -21.87 0.92 3.32
CA SER A 486 -21.86 2.38 3.19
C SER A 486 -20.46 2.95 3.42
N VAL A 487 -20.23 4.19 2.98
CA VAL A 487 -18.96 4.92 3.21
C VAL A 487 -18.66 5.15 4.70
N THR A 488 -19.63 4.89 5.58
CA THR A 488 -19.51 4.96 7.05
C THR A 488 -19.45 3.59 7.74
N THR A 489 -19.66 2.49 7.00
CA THR A 489 -19.71 1.12 7.53
C THR A 489 -18.75 0.21 6.76
N ASP A 490 -17.52 0.10 7.25
CA ASP A 490 -16.51 -0.81 6.70
C ASP A 490 -16.43 -2.14 7.47
N GLY A 491 -15.65 -3.09 6.96
CA GLY A 491 -15.43 -4.35 7.65
C GLY A 491 -14.71 -4.22 9.00
N GLY A 492 -14.03 -3.11 9.30
CA GLY A 492 -13.53 -2.85 10.66
C GLY A 492 -14.63 -2.89 11.72
N LYS A 493 -15.87 -2.57 11.34
CA LYS A 493 -17.05 -2.63 12.20
C LYS A 493 -17.84 -3.92 12.07
N VAL A 494 -17.96 -4.46 10.84
CA VAL A 494 -18.93 -5.54 10.53
C VAL A 494 -18.32 -6.76 9.81
N PHE A 495 -17.00 -6.99 9.85
CA PHE A 495 -16.35 -8.05 9.06
C PHE A 495 -17.02 -9.42 9.17
N LYS A 496 -17.34 -9.82 10.41
CA LYS A 496 -17.94 -11.13 10.73
C LYS A 496 -19.46 -11.09 10.77
N SER A 497 -20.07 -9.92 10.62
CA SER A 497 -21.52 -9.72 10.72
C SER A 497 -22.11 -9.61 9.32
N ARG A 498 -23.14 -10.40 9.03
CA ARG A 498 -23.86 -10.29 7.76
C ARG A 498 -24.79 -9.07 7.80
N LEU A 499 -24.57 -8.13 6.88
CA LEU A 499 -25.50 -7.01 6.64
C LEU A 499 -26.78 -7.54 5.98
N SER A 500 -27.93 -6.93 6.26
CA SER A 500 -29.24 -7.39 5.77
C SER A 500 -29.34 -7.46 4.25
N ALA A 501 -28.68 -6.55 3.54
CA ALA A 501 -28.64 -6.50 2.09
C ALA A 501 -27.64 -7.49 1.45
N ASN A 502 -26.82 -8.18 2.24
CA ASN A 502 -25.80 -9.08 1.73
C ASN A 502 -26.20 -10.55 1.97
N PRO A 503 -25.94 -11.44 1.00
CA PRO A 503 -26.17 -12.88 1.20
C PRO A 503 -25.21 -13.48 2.23
N TYR A 504 -24.01 -12.92 2.35
CA TYR A 504 -22.89 -13.40 3.16
C TYR A 504 -22.18 -12.24 3.88
N SER A 505 -21.52 -12.50 5.01
CA SER A 505 -20.63 -11.51 5.64
C SER A 505 -19.35 -11.33 4.82
N PHE A 506 -18.60 -10.24 5.06
CA PHE A 506 -17.31 -10.04 4.40
C PHE A 506 -16.31 -11.15 4.74
N ASN A 507 -16.37 -11.69 5.96
CA ASN A 507 -15.56 -12.81 6.39
C ASN A 507 -15.95 -14.11 5.66
N ASP A 508 -17.22 -14.32 5.35
CA ASP A 508 -17.66 -15.49 4.60
C ASP A 508 -17.18 -15.40 3.14
N VAL A 509 -17.31 -14.23 2.50
CA VAL A 509 -16.74 -13.97 1.18
C VAL A 509 -15.21 -14.16 1.19
N TYR A 510 -14.54 -13.64 2.22
CA TYR A 510 -13.10 -13.87 2.40
C TYR A 510 -12.77 -15.36 2.43
N LYS A 511 -13.53 -16.17 3.17
CA LYS A 511 -13.35 -17.63 3.22
C LYS A 511 -13.61 -18.30 1.86
N MET A 512 -14.66 -17.89 1.14
CA MET A 512 -14.98 -18.41 -0.19
C MET A 512 -13.87 -18.16 -1.20
N ASN A 513 -13.20 -17.01 -1.09
CA ASN A 513 -12.15 -16.59 -2.01
C ASN A 513 -10.74 -17.13 -1.67
N GLN A 514 -10.55 -17.92 -0.59
CA GLN A 514 -9.20 -18.32 -0.14
C GLN A 514 -8.42 -19.13 -1.18
N ASP A 515 -9.13 -19.97 -1.91
CA ASP A 515 -8.55 -20.90 -2.90
C ASP A 515 -8.84 -20.48 -4.35
N THR A 516 -9.42 -19.29 -4.55
CA THR A 516 -9.77 -18.78 -5.88
C THR A 516 -8.54 -18.39 -6.69
N ASP A 517 -8.45 -18.89 -7.92
CA ASP A 517 -7.58 -18.36 -8.97
C ASP A 517 -8.08 -16.97 -9.38
N VAL A 518 -7.36 -15.97 -8.88
CA VAL A 518 -7.61 -14.55 -9.14
C VAL A 518 -7.71 -14.26 -10.64
N ARG A 519 -6.90 -14.91 -11.48
CA ARG A 519 -6.91 -14.67 -12.93
C ARG A 519 -8.17 -15.21 -13.58
N ALA A 520 -8.59 -16.42 -13.20
CA ALA A 520 -9.81 -17.02 -13.69
C ALA A 520 -11.05 -16.19 -13.30
N ALA A 521 -11.11 -15.75 -12.04
CA ALA A 521 -12.16 -14.88 -11.54
C ALA A 521 -12.20 -13.51 -12.25
N TYR A 522 -11.04 -12.89 -12.49
CA TYR A 522 -10.97 -11.63 -13.27
C TYR A 522 -11.41 -11.82 -14.71
N ALA A 523 -11.06 -12.93 -15.35
CA ALA A 523 -11.53 -13.24 -16.70
C ALA A 523 -13.06 -13.37 -16.76
N LYS A 524 -13.70 -13.94 -15.71
CA LYS A 524 -15.18 -13.98 -15.59
C LYS A 524 -15.78 -12.59 -15.47
N GLY A 525 -15.20 -11.73 -14.62
CA GLY A 525 -15.61 -10.33 -14.50
C GLY A 525 -15.50 -9.58 -15.83
N ALA A 526 -14.33 -9.65 -16.47
CA ALA A 526 -14.10 -9.02 -17.77
C ALA A 526 -15.10 -9.48 -18.85
N ALA A 527 -15.40 -10.78 -18.90
CA ALA A 527 -16.40 -11.32 -19.82
C ALA A 527 -17.81 -10.79 -19.52
N ALA A 528 -18.20 -10.68 -18.25
CA ALA A 528 -19.50 -10.14 -17.85
C ALA A 528 -19.63 -8.64 -18.21
N HIS A 529 -18.59 -7.85 -17.95
CA HIS A 529 -18.52 -6.44 -18.34
C HIS A 529 -18.64 -6.27 -19.86
N ALA A 530 -17.86 -7.03 -20.63
CA ALA A 530 -17.88 -6.98 -22.09
C ALA A 530 -19.24 -7.40 -22.67
N ALA A 531 -19.85 -8.45 -22.12
CA ALA A 531 -21.15 -8.94 -22.56
C ALA A 531 -22.24 -7.87 -22.39
N LEU A 532 -22.31 -7.22 -21.23
CA LEU A 532 -23.29 -6.16 -20.99
C LEU A 532 -22.98 -4.89 -21.80
N ALA A 533 -21.70 -4.49 -21.89
CA ALA A 533 -21.25 -3.32 -22.64
C ALA A 533 -21.66 -3.40 -24.12
N ALA A 534 -21.59 -4.58 -24.73
CA ALA A 534 -22.03 -4.81 -26.11
C ALA A 534 -23.54 -4.52 -26.34
N THR A 535 -24.34 -4.45 -25.27
CA THR A 535 -25.77 -4.12 -25.32
C THR A 535 -26.07 -2.66 -25.00
N ILE A 536 -25.06 -1.87 -24.61
CA ILE A 536 -25.19 -0.46 -24.24
C ILE A 536 -24.68 0.37 -25.43
N GLY A 537 -25.63 1.03 -26.11
CA GLY A 537 -25.41 1.86 -27.29
C GLY A 537 -24.40 2.97 -27.07
#